data_AF-A0A3S2Z069-F1
#
_entry.id   AF-A0A3S2Z069-F1
#
_cell.length_a   1.000
_cell.length_b   1.000
_cell.length_c   1.000
_cell.angle_alpha   90.00
_cell.angle_beta   90.00
_cell.angle_gamma   90.00
#
_symmetry.space_group_name_H-M   'P 1'
#
loop_
_entity.id
_entity.type
_entity.pdbx_description
1 polymer ?
#
loop_
_entity_poly.entity_id
_entity_poly.type
_entity_poly.pdbx_seq_one_letter_code
_entity_poly.pdbx_strand_id
1 'polypeptide(L)'
;MQIRVGAGQLRRLCCRQDRAGSCGTTVPPAVHGIPCVLIRSPVARDALPSDVARFALVQKGRVQAALKELADEVRQLKPSEGDVAAPRRLLPMWDSTLLAYADRGRVIPPAYRKHVTRVNGDVLPTVLVDGYVAGVWRVANDGAGIEIGAFHELPGPAGEALEAEARGLHALLAAGDLTAYRRYDHWWAKGLPVTRTRVLASG
;
A
#
# COMPACT_ATOMS: atom_id res chain seq x y z
N MET A 1 1.38 18.57 -0.46
CA MET A 1 0.20 18.94 -1.26
C MET A 1 -0.33 17.68 -1.92
N GLN A 2 -1.41 17.11 -1.37
CA GLN A 2 -2.04 15.90 -1.93
C GLN A 2 -3.01 16.28 -3.04
N ILE A 3 -3.30 15.34 -3.93
CA ILE A 3 -4.03 15.60 -5.17
C ILE A 3 -5.07 14.51 -5.39
N ARG A 4 -6.32 14.88 -5.71
CA ARG A 4 -7.44 14.00 -6.07
C ARG A 4 -8.00 14.35 -7.43
N VAL A 5 -8.13 13.36 -8.32
CA VAL A 5 -8.78 13.53 -9.63
C VAL A 5 -10.28 13.21 -9.51
N GLY A 6 -11.14 14.08 -10.04
CA GLY A 6 -12.60 13.94 -9.99
C GLY A 6 -13.13 12.88 -10.96
N ALA A 7 -14.07 12.04 -10.51
CA ALA A 7 -14.69 10.97 -11.30
C ALA A 7 -15.65 11.45 -12.42
N GLY A 8 -16.02 12.74 -12.45
CA GLY A 8 -17.07 13.25 -13.36
C GLY A 8 -16.68 13.30 -14.85
N GLN A 9 -15.39 13.26 -15.19
CA GLN A 9 -14.89 13.48 -16.56
C GLN A 9 -14.11 12.29 -17.14
N LEU A 10 -14.32 11.09 -16.55
CA LEU A 10 -13.64 9.81 -16.83
C LEU A 10 -13.62 9.37 -18.31
N ARG A 11 -14.47 9.93 -19.18
CA ARG A 11 -14.62 9.49 -20.58
C ARG A 11 -13.88 10.33 -21.63
N ARG A 12 -13.49 11.57 -21.34
CA ARG A 12 -12.94 12.47 -22.39
C ARG A 12 -11.43 12.32 -22.61
N LEU A 13 -10.65 11.92 -21.61
CA LEU A 13 -9.18 11.78 -21.76
C LEU A 13 -8.69 10.38 -22.12
N CYS A 14 -9.44 9.32 -21.78
CA CYS A 14 -9.05 7.94 -22.13
C CYS A 14 -9.52 7.51 -23.54
N CYS A 15 -10.49 8.21 -24.14
CA CYS A 15 -11.10 7.85 -25.43
C CYS A 15 -10.86 8.92 -26.50
N ARG A 16 -9.65 8.97 -27.05
CA ARG A 16 -9.46 9.31 -28.48
C ARG A 16 -8.20 8.67 -29.05
N GLN A 17 -8.02 7.39 -28.76
CA GLN A 17 -7.11 6.54 -29.51
C GLN A 17 -7.94 5.86 -30.61
N ASP A 18 -8.44 6.66 -31.55
CA ASP A 18 -9.07 6.11 -32.75
C ASP A 18 -8.00 5.33 -33.54
N ARG A 19 -8.45 4.28 -34.26
CA ARG A 19 -7.61 3.40 -35.11
C ARG A 19 -6.78 4.12 -36.18
N ALA A 20 -6.84 5.45 -36.25
CA ALA A 20 -6.14 6.33 -37.19
C ALA A 20 -4.98 7.15 -36.55
N GLY A 21 -4.56 6.87 -35.31
CA GLY A 21 -3.24 7.26 -34.82
C GLY A 21 -2.95 8.76 -34.63
N SER A 22 -3.96 9.64 -34.55
CA SER A 22 -3.73 11.03 -34.14
C SER A 22 -4.45 11.36 -32.83
N CYS A 23 -3.65 11.54 -31.77
CA CYS A 23 -4.09 12.08 -30.50
C CYS A 23 -4.11 13.61 -30.65
N GLY A 24 -5.29 14.23 -30.68
CA GLY A 24 -5.45 15.69 -30.65
C GLY A 24 -5.16 16.29 -29.26
N THR A 25 -4.12 15.80 -28.60
CA THR A 25 -3.77 16.14 -27.23
C THR A 25 -2.54 17.05 -27.26
N THR A 26 -2.59 18.16 -26.53
CA THR A 26 -1.43 19.05 -26.29
C THR A 26 -0.36 18.41 -25.39
N VAL A 27 -0.64 17.22 -24.87
CA VAL A 27 0.23 16.42 -24.00
C VAL A 27 1.42 15.90 -24.83
N PRO A 28 2.68 16.17 -24.47
CA PRO A 28 3.81 15.64 -25.22
C PRO A 28 3.82 14.09 -25.26
N PRO A 29 4.31 13.44 -26.34
CA PRO A 29 4.36 11.98 -26.46
C PRO A 29 5.01 11.27 -25.26
N ALA A 30 5.97 11.93 -24.60
CA ALA A 30 6.69 11.41 -23.44
C ALA A 30 5.86 11.29 -22.13
N VAL A 31 4.63 11.81 -22.10
CA VAL A 31 3.77 11.84 -20.89
C VAL A 31 2.36 11.30 -21.12
N HIS A 32 2.03 10.81 -22.31
CA HIS A 32 0.70 10.31 -22.69
C HIS A 32 0.10 9.22 -21.77
N GLY A 33 0.94 8.43 -21.10
CA GLY A 33 0.48 7.38 -20.16
C GLY A 33 0.27 7.85 -18.72
N ILE A 34 0.84 8.98 -18.33
CA ILE A 34 0.85 9.46 -16.93
C ILE A 34 -0.54 9.90 -16.46
N PRO A 35 -1.35 10.63 -17.27
CA PRO A 35 -2.74 10.93 -16.91
C PRO A 35 -3.56 9.67 -16.60
N CYS A 36 -3.41 8.61 -17.39
CA CYS A 36 -4.12 7.35 -17.16
C CYS A 36 -3.75 6.68 -15.82
N VAL A 37 -2.47 6.73 -15.42
CA VAL A 37 -2.01 6.20 -14.12
C VAL A 37 -2.51 7.04 -12.95
N LEU A 38 -2.45 8.37 -13.09
CA LEU A 38 -3.00 9.32 -12.11
C LEU A 38 -4.50 9.13 -11.89
N ILE A 39 -5.25 8.84 -12.96
CA ILE A 39 -6.70 8.68 -12.94
C ILE A 39 -7.13 7.30 -12.42
N ARG A 40 -6.46 6.22 -12.86
CA ARG A 40 -6.89 4.83 -12.56
C ARG A 40 -6.31 4.25 -11.27
N SER A 41 -5.24 4.83 -10.72
CA SER A 41 -4.59 4.27 -9.53
C SER A 41 -5.20 4.80 -8.23
N PRO A 42 -5.76 3.94 -7.35
CA PRO A 42 -6.22 4.36 -6.02
C PRO A 42 -5.08 4.90 -5.15
N VAL A 43 -3.84 4.46 -5.38
CA VAL A 43 -2.63 5.00 -4.74
C VAL A 43 -2.40 6.47 -5.09
N ALA A 44 -2.77 6.89 -6.29
CA ALA A 44 -2.57 8.26 -6.76
C ALA A 44 -3.61 9.26 -6.22
N ARG A 45 -4.68 8.78 -5.56
CA ARG A 45 -5.83 9.59 -5.14
C ARG A 45 -5.53 10.55 -3.98
N ASP A 46 -4.51 10.24 -3.18
CA ASP A 46 -4.02 11.05 -2.05
C ASP A 46 -2.47 11.12 -2.05
N ALA A 47 -1.87 11.18 -3.24
CA ALA A 47 -0.42 11.10 -3.42
C ALA A 47 0.24 12.47 -3.63
N LEU A 48 1.52 12.59 -3.23
CA LEU A 48 2.38 13.66 -3.71
C LEU A 48 2.86 13.35 -5.14
N PRO A 49 3.22 14.37 -5.95
CA PRO A 49 3.85 14.14 -7.25
C PRO A 49 5.09 13.23 -7.21
N SER A 50 5.84 13.25 -6.10
CA SER A 50 6.97 12.34 -5.85
C SER A 50 6.54 10.89 -5.69
N ASP A 51 5.38 10.64 -5.09
CA ASP A 51 4.86 9.29 -4.89
C ASP A 51 4.38 8.72 -6.23
N VAL A 52 3.68 9.54 -7.03
CA VAL A 52 3.28 9.17 -8.40
C VAL A 52 4.52 8.86 -9.25
N ALA A 53 5.54 9.73 -9.18
CA ALA A 53 6.80 9.53 -9.90
C ALA A 53 7.47 8.21 -9.51
N ARG A 54 7.52 7.90 -8.22
CA ARG A 54 8.07 6.63 -7.72
C ARG A 54 7.24 5.44 -8.17
N PHE A 55 5.92 5.49 -8.00
CA PHE A 55 5.02 4.38 -8.32
C PHE A 55 5.01 4.06 -9.81
N ALA A 56 4.95 5.09 -10.66
CA ALA A 56 4.96 4.94 -12.11
C ALA A 56 6.38 4.78 -12.69
N LEU A 57 7.43 4.86 -11.86
CA LEU A 57 8.84 4.80 -12.27
C LEU A 57 9.18 5.82 -13.36
N VAL A 58 8.66 7.04 -13.22
CA VAL A 58 8.89 8.17 -14.15
C VAL A 58 9.56 9.34 -13.45
N GLN A 59 10.17 10.22 -14.23
CA GLN A 59 10.79 11.44 -13.70
C GLN A 59 9.75 12.37 -13.08
N LYS A 60 10.04 12.90 -11.88
CA LYS A 60 9.15 13.83 -11.16
C LYS A 60 8.73 15.03 -12.01
N GLY A 61 9.65 15.58 -12.83
CA GLY A 61 9.35 16.70 -13.73
C GLY A 61 8.28 16.36 -14.78
N ARG A 62 8.25 15.11 -15.27
CA ARG A 62 7.22 14.63 -16.20
C ARG A 62 5.84 14.55 -15.54
N VAL A 63 5.80 14.11 -14.28
CA VAL A 63 4.56 14.12 -13.49
C VAL A 63 4.07 15.54 -13.25
N GLN A 64 4.97 16.46 -12.90
CA GLN A 64 4.61 17.86 -12.68
C GLN A 64 4.08 18.55 -13.95
N ALA A 65 4.69 18.28 -15.11
CA ALA A 65 4.21 18.77 -16.39
C ALA A 65 2.79 18.27 -16.68
N ALA A 66 2.55 16.95 -16.54
CA ALA A 66 1.22 16.37 -16.73
C ALA A 66 0.18 16.92 -15.74
N LEU A 67 0.55 17.12 -14.47
CA LEU A 67 -0.36 17.70 -13.48
C LEU A 67 -0.71 19.17 -13.78
N LYS A 68 0.22 19.94 -14.36
CA LYS A 68 -0.04 21.33 -14.78
C LYS A 68 -1.02 21.38 -15.95
N GLU A 69 -0.90 20.45 -16.90
CA GLU A 69 -1.85 20.35 -18.03
C GLU A 69 -3.25 19.93 -17.57
N LEU A 70 -3.34 19.10 -16.52
CA LEU A 70 -4.60 18.63 -15.93
C LEU A 70 -5.15 19.56 -14.84
N ALA A 71 -4.59 20.76 -14.64
CA ALA A 71 -4.83 21.59 -13.46
C ALA A 71 -6.31 21.80 -13.13
N ASP A 72 -7.17 22.01 -14.14
CA ASP A 72 -8.60 22.23 -13.96
C ASP A 72 -9.38 20.96 -13.53
N GLU A 73 -8.79 19.78 -13.73
CA GLU A 73 -9.38 18.48 -13.42
C GLU A 73 -8.82 17.86 -12.12
N VAL A 74 -7.78 18.51 -11.59
CA VAL A 74 -6.97 18.03 -10.47
C VAL A 74 -7.31 18.83 -9.22
N ARG A 75 -8.07 18.23 -8.31
CA ARG A 75 -8.40 18.87 -7.04
C ARG A 75 -7.22 18.75 -6.08
N GLN A 76 -6.71 19.88 -5.60
CA GLN A 76 -5.78 19.87 -4.48
C GLN A 76 -6.50 19.50 -3.19
N LEU A 77 -5.97 18.51 -2.50
CA LEU A 77 -6.42 18.12 -1.18
C LEU A 77 -5.52 18.74 -0.12
N LYS A 78 -6.17 19.38 0.85
CA LYS A 78 -5.56 19.66 2.15
C LYS A 78 -5.52 18.35 2.92
N PRO A 79 -4.48 18.10 3.75
CA PRO A 79 -4.50 17.00 4.70
C PRO A 79 -5.82 17.02 5.47
N SER A 80 -6.52 15.89 5.52
CA SER A 80 -7.74 15.81 6.32
C SER A 80 -7.37 15.95 7.79
N GLU A 81 -7.95 16.92 8.50
CA GLU A 81 -7.89 17.04 9.97
C GLU A 81 -8.81 16.00 10.66
N GLY A 82 -9.11 14.88 9.99
CA GLY A 82 -10.07 13.91 10.47
C GLY A 82 -9.45 12.96 11.49
N ASP A 83 -10.02 12.92 12.69
CA ASP A 83 -9.75 11.94 13.76
C ASP A 83 -10.29 10.53 13.45
N VAL A 84 -10.42 10.17 12.16
CA VAL A 84 -10.89 8.83 11.79
C VAL A 84 -9.76 7.85 12.02
N ALA A 85 -9.93 6.99 13.03
CA ALA A 85 -8.98 5.92 13.32
C ALA A 85 -8.76 5.05 12.08
N ALA A 86 -7.49 4.87 11.70
CA ALA A 86 -7.15 4.04 10.57
C ALA A 86 -7.49 2.57 10.87
N PRO A 87 -8.15 1.85 9.93
CA PRO A 87 -8.49 0.46 10.14
C PRO A 87 -7.25 -0.40 10.41
N ARG A 88 -7.39 -1.38 11.29
CA ARG A 88 -6.36 -2.39 11.51
C ARG A 88 -6.40 -3.40 10.37
N ARG A 89 -5.23 -3.73 9.83
CA ARG A 89 -5.09 -4.55 8.62
C ARG A 89 -3.92 -5.49 8.72
N LEU A 90 -4.08 -6.67 8.16
CA LEU A 90 -2.98 -7.61 7.90
C LEU A 90 -2.61 -7.48 6.43
N LEU A 91 -1.56 -6.69 6.16
CA LEU A 91 -1.13 -6.47 4.79
C LEU A 91 -0.32 -7.67 4.29
N PRO A 92 -0.57 -8.13 3.06
CA PRO A 92 0.20 -9.19 2.46
C PRO A 92 1.65 -8.76 2.22
N MET A 93 2.48 -9.75 1.90
CA MET A 93 3.79 -9.49 1.33
C MET A 93 3.71 -8.57 0.11
N TRP A 94 4.68 -7.65 -0.01
CA TRP A 94 4.79 -6.70 -1.12
C TRP A 94 3.54 -5.84 -1.36
N ASP A 95 2.77 -5.58 -0.30
CA ASP A 95 1.62 -4.69 -0.42
C ASP A 95 2.02 -3.32 -0.99
N SER A 96 1.22 -2.84 -1.94
CA SER A 96 1.48 -1.57 -2.64
C SER A 96 1.56 -0.37 -1.68
N THR A 97 0.85 -0.41 -0.56
CA THR A 97 0.86 0.62 0.50
C THR A 97 2.26 0.82 1.09
N LEU A 98 3.07 -0.24 1.14
CA LEU A 98 4.44 -0.23 1.68
C LEU A 98 5.48 0.18 0.63
N LEU A 99 5.13 0.07 -0.65
CA LEU A 99 6.08 0.20 -1.77
C LEU A 99 5.95 1.51 -2.54
N ALA A 100 4.71 1.99 -2.69
CA ALA A 100 4.35 3.02 -3.65
C ALA A 100 4.81 4.43 -3.28
N TYR A 101 4.83 4.77 -1.99
CA TYR A 101 5.20 6.10 -1.54
C TYR A 101 6.70 6.35 -1.61
N ALA A 102 7.09 7.57 -2.01
CA ALA A 102 8.47 8.03 -2.02
C ALA A 102 9.04 8.09 -0.62
N ASP A 103 8.26 8.67 0.30
CA ASP A 103 8.52 8.58 1.71
C ASP A 103 7.72 7.43 2.34
N ARG A 104 8.41 6.33 2.62
CA ARG A 104 7.81 5.16 3.30
C ARG A 104 7.64 5.36 4.81
N GLY A 105 8.21 6.42 5.38
CA GLY A 105 8.02 6.80 6.79
C GLY A 105 6.56 7.09 7.14
N ARG A 106 5.73 7.35 6.12
CA ARG A 106 4.28 7.54 6.24
C ARG A 106 3.54 6.35 6.83
N VAL A 107 4.05 5.14 6.62
CA VAL A 107 3.39 3.88 7.03
C VAL A 107 4.35 3.02 7.84
N ILE A 108 5.64 3.02 7.49
CA ILE A 108 6.66 2.22 8.16
C ILE A 108 7.48 3.13 9.07
N PRO A 109 7.33 3.06 10.40
CA PRO A 109 8.19 3.79 11.31
C PRO A 109 9.67 3.56 11.00
N PRO A 110 10.53 4.60 11.04
CA PRO A 110 11.94 4.47 10.66
C PRO A 110 12.70 3.36 11.38
N ALA A 111 12.38 3.12 12.66
CA ALA A 111 12.95 2.06 13.48
C ALA A 111 12.71 0.65 12.91
N TYR A 112 11.59 0.42 12.23
CA TYR A 112 11.20 -0.90 11.73
C TYR A 112 11.52 -1.12 10.26
N ARG A 113 11.97 -0.08 9.55
CA ARG A 113 12.17 -0.12 8.09
C ARG A 113 13.08 -1.26 7.63
N LYS A 114 14.21 -1.49 8.32
CA LYS A 114 15.18 -2.55 7.99
C LYS A 114 14.68 -3.96 8.34
N HIS A 115 13.64 -4.07 9.16
CA HIS A 115 13.03 -5.33 9.55
C HIS A 115 11.88 -5.72 8.62
N VAL A 116 11.14 -4.72 8.13
CA VAL A 116 10.03 -4.89 7.19
C VAL A 116 10.53 -5.01 5.74
N THR A 117 11.43 -4.13 5.30
CA THR A 117 12.09 -4.22 3.99
C THR A 117 13.47 -4.86 4.19
N ARG A 118 13.56 -6.14 3.84
CA ARG A 118 14.75 -6.97 3.95
C ARG A 118 15.61 -6.90 2.67
N VAL A 119 16.64 -7.72 2.63
CA VAL A 119 17.61 -7.80 1.53
C VAL A 119 16.89 -8.13 0.22
N ASN A 120 17.39 -7.62 -0.91
CA ASN A 120 16.81 -7.79 -2.25
C ASN A 120 15.40 -7.22 -2.44
N GLY A 121 14.91 -6.39 -1.51
CA GLY A 121 13.60 -5.76 -1.63
C GLY A 121 12.44 -6.65 -1.16
N ASP A 122 12.74 -7.75 -0.46
CA ASP A 122 11.72 -8.53 0.25
C ASP A 122 10.98 -7.64 1.24
N VAL A 123 9.65 -7.53 1.09
CA VAL A 123 8.81 -6.80 2.04
C VAL A 123 7.95 -7.80 2.77
N LEU A 124 8.17 -7.94 4.07
CA LEU A 124 7.45 -8.92 4.89
C LEU A 124 5.94 -8.61 4.97
N PRO A 125 5.10 -9.61 5.26
CA PRO A 125 3.71 -9.38 5.61
C PRO A 125 3.65 -8.58 6.92
N THR A 126 2.85 -7.52 6.97
CA THR A 126 2.87 -6.55 8.10
C THR A 126 1.53 -6.41 8.77
N VAL A 127 1.57 -6.07 10.05
CA VAL A 127 0.39 -5.70 10.84
C VAL A 127 0.32 -4.19 10.94
N LEU A 128 -0.80 -3.61 10.50
CA LEU A 128 -1.09 -2.19 10.62
C LEU A 128 -2.01 -1.92 11.81
N VAL A 129 -1.60 -0.97 12.64
CA VAL A 129 -2.39 -0.40 13.74
C VAL A 129 -2.28 1.12 13.64
N ASP A 130 -3.43 1.79 13.65
CA ASP A 130 -3.55 3.25 13.55
C ASP A 130 -2.77 3.84 12.34
N GLY A 131 -2.72 3.08 11.24
CA GLY A 131 -2.09 3.49 9.98
C GLY A 131 -0.58 3.23 9.90
N TYR A 132 0.02 2.71 10.97
CA TYR A 132 1.45 2.42 11.04
C TYR A 132 1.71 0.92 11.17
N VAL A 133 2.86 0.48 10.63
CA VAL A 133 3.35 -0.87 10.85
C VAL A 133 3.72 -1.04 12.32
N ALA A 134 3.02 -1.96 12.99
CA ALA A 134 3.23 -2.31 14.39
C ALA A 134 3.80 -3.73 14.58
N GLY A 135 3.93 -4.51 13.50
CA GLY A 135 4.48 -5.85 13.56
C GLY A 135 4.50 -6.56 12.21
N VAL A 136 4.76 -7.87 12.26
CA VAL A 136 4.67 -8.78 11.12
C VAL A 136 3.71 -9.93 11.43
N TRP A 137 3.28 -10.64 10.40
CA TRP A 137 2.48 -11.84 10.56
C TRP A 137 2.97 -12.97 9.65
N ARG A 138 2.62 -14.21 10.01
CA ARG A 138 2.74 -15.41 9.17
C ARG A 138 1.59 -16.37 9.49
N VAL A 139 1.40 -17.39 8.68
CA VAL A 139 0.55 -18.52 9.05
C VAL A 139 1.29 -19.31 10.14
N ALA A 140 0.59 -19.72 11.21
CA ALA A 140 1.18 -20.53 12.26
C ALA A 140 1.72 -21.86 11.68
N ASN A 141 2.78 -22.42 12.29
CA ASN A 141 3.45 -23.62 11.76
C ASN A 141 2.51 -24.84 11.63
N ASP A 142 1.58 -24.98 12.57
CA ASP A 142 0.53 -26.00 12.59
C ASP A 142 -0.63 -25.70 11.63
N GLY A 143 -0.64 -24.52 11.01
CA GLY A 143 -1.70 -24.06 10.13
C GLY A 143 -2.97 -23.60 10.85
N ALA A 144 -3.00 -23.55 12.18
CA ALA A 144 -4.21 -23.32 12.96
C ALA A 144 -4.69 -21.85 13.01
N GLY A 145 -3.93 -20.93 12.40
CA GLY A 145 -4.28 -19.51 12.41
C GLY A 145 -3.17 -18.60 11.90
N ILE A 146 -3.28 -17.32 12.24
CA ILE A 146 -2.28 -16.30 11.92
C ILE A 146 -1.46 -15.98 13.16
N GLU A 147 -0.15 -16.14 13.07
CA GLU A 147 0.80 -15.74 14.10
C GLU A 147 1.24 -14.30 13.85
N ILE A 148 1.03 -13.43 14.85
CA ILE A 148 1.44 -12.03 14.83
C ILE A 148 2.62 -11.83 15.76
N GLY A 149 3.68 -11.22 15.24
CA GLY A 149 4.83 -10.74 15.99
C GLY A 149 4.81 -9.21 16.08
N ALA A 150 4.40 -8.66 17.22
CA ALA A 150 4.32 -7.22 17.45
C ALA A 150 5.69 -6.64 17.85
N PHE A 151 6.05 -5.48 17.30
CA PHE A 151 7.31 -4.79 17.59
C PHE A 151 7.27 -3.92 18.85
N HIS A 152 6.09 -3.71 19.41
CA HIS A 152 5.83 -3.03 20.67
C HIS A 152 4.48 -3.51 21.22
N GLU A 153 4.13 -3.08 22.42
CA GLU A 153 2.83 -3.40 23.02
C GLU A 153 1.70 -2.77 22.22
N LEU A 154 0.78 -3.59 21.74
CA LEU A 154 -0.40 -3.12 21.02
C LEU A 154 -1.48 -2.71 22.02
N PRO A 155 -2.20 -1.58 21.81
CA PRO A 155 -3.24 -1.13 22.73
C PRO A 155 -4.34 -2.18 22.87
N GLY A 156 -4.91 -2.36 24.07
CA GLY A 156 -5.88 -3.43 24.38
C GLY A 156 -7.04 -3.60 23.38
N PRO A 157 -7.71 -2.51 22.92
CA PRO A 157 -8.74 -2.58 21.90
C PRO A 157 -8.25 -3.08 20.53
N ALA A 158 -6.94 -3.17 20.30
CA ALA A 158 -6.31 -3.72 19.09
C ALA A 158 -6.68 -5.17 18.81
N GLY A 159 -6.93 -5.96 19.86
CA GLY A 159 -7.12 -7.40 19.76
C GLY A 159 -8.30 -7.81 18.86
N GLU A 160 -9.51 -7.31 19.12
CA GLU A 160 -10.73 -7.82 18.48
C GLU A 160 -10.76 -7.58 16.97
N ALA A 161 -10.40 -6.38 16.51
CA ALA A 161 -10.37 -6.07 15.09
C ALA A 161 -9.26 -6.84 14.35
N LEU A 162 -8.10 -7.07 14.99
CA LEU A 162 -7.04 -7.90 14.42
C LEU A 162 -7.43 -9.38 14.38
N GLU A 163 -8.17 -9.86 15.38
CA GLU A 163 -8.71 -11.22 15.41
C GLU A 163 -9.72 -11.46 14.29
N ALA A 164 -10.64 -10.52 14.06
CA ALA A 164 -11.57 -10.61 12.94
C ALA A 164 -10.86 -10.62 11.58
N GLU A 165 -9.87 -9.73 11.40
CA GLU A 165 -9.03 -9.68 10.20
C GLU A 165 -8.24 -10.98 10.00
N ALA A 166 -7.64 -11.52 11.07
CA ALA A 166 -6.86 -12.76 11.05
C ALA A 166 -7.72 -13.96 10.65
N ARG A 167 -8.95 -14.08 11.16
CA ARG A 167 -9.88 -15.13 10.77
C ARG A 167 -10.24 -15.03 9.28
N GLY A 168 -10.57 -13.82 8.80
CA GLY A 168 -10.89 -13.61 7.39
C GLY A 168 -9.72 -13.95 6.47
N LEU A 169 -8.51 -13.53 6.82
CA LEU A 169 -7.30 -13.83 6.07
C LEU A 169 -6.96 -15.32 6.10
N HIS A 170 -7.06 -15.98 7.26
CA HIS A 170 -6.81 -17.41 7.36
C HIS A 170 -7.80 -18.20 6.50
N ALA A 171 -9.10 -17.89 6.57
CA ALA A 171 -10.11 -18.54 5.73
C ALA A 171 -9.81 -18.36 4.23
N LEU A 172 -9.37 -17.17 3.81
CA LEU A 172 -8.94 -16.91 2.43
C LEU A 172 -7.77 -17.81 2.02
N LEU A 173 -6.75 -17.94 2.87
CA LEU A 173 -5.57 -18.76 2.59
C LEU A 173 -5.87 -20.26 2.66
N ALA A 174 -6.74 -20.69 3.58
CA ALA A 174 -7.16 -22.08 3.74
C ALA A 174 -7.93 -22.60 2.52
N ALA A 175 -8.66 -21.74 1.81
CA ALA A 175 -9.33 -22.06 0.56
C ALA A 175 -8.36 -22.23 -0.63
N GLY A 176 -7.11 -21.79 -0.50
CA GLY A 176 -6.11 -21.80 -1.58
C GLY A 176 -4.82 -22.52 -1.17
N ASP A 177 -3.88 -21.78 -0.61
CA ASP A 177 -2.57 -22.29 -0.19
C ASP A 177 -2.08 -21.60 1.10
N LEU A 178 -2.08 -22.36 2.20
CA LEU A 178 -1.55 -21.91 3.49
C LEU A 178 -0.02 -21.75 3.50
N THR A 179 0.66 -22.25 2.46
CA THR A 179 2.12 -22.24 2.35
C THR A 179 2.66 -21.06 1.55
N ALA A 180 1.78 -20.22 0.98
CA ALA A 180 2.14 -19.10 0.11
C ALA A 180 3.22 -18.17 0.70
N TYR A 181 3.26 -18.03 2.03
CA TYR A 181 4.23 -17.19 2.75
C TYR A 181 5.37 -17.94 3.44
N ARG A 182 5.38 -19.29 3.43
CA ARG A 182 6.38 -20.11 4.16
C ARG A 182 7.83 -19.80 3.77
N ARG A 183 8.08 -19.42 2.51
CA ARG A 183 9.41 -19.01 2.04
C ARG A 183 10.04 -17.92 2.94
N TYR A 184 9.22 -17.09 3.58
CA TYR A 184 9.65 -15.93 4.35
C TYR A 184 9.71 -16.19 5.86
N ASP A 185 9.35 -17.40 6.31
CA ASP A 185 9.49 -17.80 7.71
C ASP A 185 10.96 -17.81 8.16
N HIS A 186 11.89 -17.95 7.22
CA HIS A 186 13.32 -17.84 7.51
C HIS A 186 13.69 -16.44 8.08
N TRP A 187 12.93 -15.39 7.77
CA TRP A 187 13.14 -14.06 8.36
C TRP A 187 12.74 -14.01 9.84
N TRP A 188 11.81 -14.87 10.27
CA TRP A 188 11.49 -15.06 11.68
C TRP A 188 12.63 -15.77 12.41
N ALA A 189 13.20 -16.82 11.81
CA ALA A 189 14.35 -17.54 12.37
C ALA A 189 15.61 -16.68 12.49
N LYS A 190 15.82 -15.73 11.55
CA LYS A 190 16.95 -14.78 11.57
C LYS A 190 16.84 -13.68 12.65
N GLY A 191 15.72 -13.61 13.37
CA GLY A 191 15.49 -12.59 14.39
C GLY A 191 14.75 -11.36 13.84
N LEU A 192 13.58 -11.14 14.41
CA LEU A 192 12.80 -9.92 14.29
C LEU A 192 12.72 -9.25 15.67
N PRO A 193 12.61 -7.91 15.75
CA PRO A 193 12.52 -7.20 17.03
C PRO A 193 11.12 -7.33 17.63
N VAL A 194 10.62 -8.55 17.76
CA VAL A 194 9.28 -8.86 18.26
C VAL A 194 9.32 -8.87 19.79
N THR A 195 8.51 -8.01 20.41
CA THR A 195 8.34 -7.95 21.86
C THR A 195 7.32 -8.98 22.35
N ARG A 196 6.30 -9.25 21.53
CA ARG A 196 5.24 -10.21 21.86
C ARG A 196 4.75 -10.93 20.62
N THR A 197 4.66 -12.25 20.72
CA THR A 197 4.05 -13.10 19.71
C THR A 197 2.70 -13.61 20.20
N ARG A 198 1.69 -13.62 19.33
CA ARG A 198 0.38 -14.21 19.59
C ARG A 198 -0.13 -14.91 18.35
N VAL A 199 -0.65 -16.13 18.52
CA VAL A 199 -1.41 -16.82 17.48
C VAL A 199 -2.88 -16.45 17.63
N LEU A 200 -3.48 -15.96 16.56
CA LEU A 200 -4.91 -15.71 16.44
C LEU A 200 -5.52 -16.89 15.70
N ALA A 201 -6.18 -17.76 16.46
CA ALA A 201 -6.79 -18.98 15.94
C ALA A 201 -7.90 -18.65 14.92
N SER A 202 -8.07 -19.53 13.93
CA SER A 202 -9.08 -19.40 12.87
C SER A 202 -10.52 -19.48 13.38
N GLY A 203 -10.74 -20.10 14.55
CA GLY A 203 -12.06 -20.50 15.02
C GLY A 203 -12.48 -21.84 14.44
#